data_AF-A0A7C7UEC5-F1
#
_entry.id   AF-A0A7C7UEC5-F1
#
_cell.length_a   1.000
_cell.length_b   1.000
_cell.length_c   1.000
_cell.angle_alpha   90.00
_cell.angle_beta   90.00
_cell.angle_gamma   90.00
#
_symmetry.space_group_name_H-M   'P 1'
#
loop_
_entity.id
_entity.type
_entity.pdbx_description
1 polymer ?
#
loop_
_entity_poly.entity_id
_entity_poly.type
_entity_poly.pdbx_seq_one_letter_code
_entity_poly.pdbx_strand_id
1 'polypeptide(L)'
;MSSKEVILKKLAECVVNGEEDECEKWAREALEAGVDAYEAIMDGCAEGMKIVSRKYEEGEYYVPEILLSASAMYRAVDVLKPHIKVEEMATPRTVVLGVVEGDIHDIGKNLVKT
;
A
#
# COMPACT_ATOMS: atom_id res chain seq x y z
N MET A 1 -21.59 -8.26 -1.49
CA MET A 1 -20.26 -7.64 -1.37
C MET A 1 -20.47 -6.15 -1.50
N SER A 2 -20.03 -5.38 -0.51
CA SER A 2 -20.05 -3.92 -0.58
C SER A 2 -19.11 -3.45 -1.69
N SER A 3 -19.42 -2.33 -2.37
CA SER A 3 -18.58 -1.76 -3.44
C SER A 3 -17.13 -1.58 -2.98
N LYS A 4 -16.94 -1.24 -1.69
CA LYS A 4 -15.66 -1.11 -1.02
C LYS A 4 -14.84 -2.41 -0.97
N GLU A 5 -15.45 -3.53 -0.58
CA GLU A 5 -14.76 -4.83 -0.47
C GLU A 5 -14.21 -5.29 -1.83
N VAL A 6 -14.94 -4.98 -2.91
CA VAL A 6 -14.51 -5.29 -4.28
C VAL A 6 -13.27 -4.48 -4.65
N ILE A 7 -13.25 -3.17 -4.33
CA ILE A 7 -12.12 -2.30 -4.61
C ILE A 7 -10.87 -2.72 -3.83
N LEU A 8 -11.00 -3.00 -2.52
CA LEU A 8 -9.89 -3.46 -1.69
C LEU A 8 -9.31 -4.79 -2.21
N LYS A 9 -10.18 -5.71 -2.60
CA LYS A 9 -9.74 -6.98 -3.20
C LYS A 9 -9.02 -6.77 -4.53
N LYS A 10 -9.49 -5.83 -5.36
CA LYS A 10 -8.85 -5.50 -6.64
C LYS A 10 -7.48 -4.83 -6.45
N LEU A 11 -7.34 -3.97 -5.45
CA LEU A 11 -6.04 -3.44 -5.03
C LEU A 11 -5.08 -4.56 -4.60
N ALA A 12 -5.55 -5.52 -3.80
CA ALA A 12 -4.73 -6.66 -3.42
C ALA A 12 -4.32 -7.51 -4.64
N GLU A 13 -5.26 -7.79 -5.54
CA GLU A 13 -5.01 -8.57 -6.77
C GLU A 13 -3.97 -7.90 -7.68
N CYS A 14 -4.09 -6.59 -7.96
CA CYS A 14 -3.14 -5.88 -8.81
C CYS A 14 -1.73 -5.85 -8.19
N VAL A 15 -1.62 -5.72 -6.87
CA VAL A 15 -0.33 -5.78 -6.16
C VAL A 15 0.30 -7.17 -6.31
N VAL A 16 -0.48 -8.23 -6.12
CA VAL A 16 0.02 -9.61 -6.27
C VAL A 16 0.49 -9.92 -7.69
N ASN A 17 -0.15 -9.31 -8.69
CA ASN A 17 0.21 -9.48 -10.10
C ASN A 17 1.31 -8.51 -10.57
N GLY A 18 1.65 -7.49 -9.77
CA GLY A 18 2.62 -6.48 -10.15
C GLY A 18 2.12 -5.51 -11.25
N GLU A 19 0.81 -5.24 -11.28
CA GLU A 19 0.15 -4.43 -12.31
C GLU A 19 0.07 -2.95 -11.88
N GLU A 20 1.10 -2.15 -12.22
CA GLU A 20 1.20 -0.74 -11.79
C GLU A 20 -0.01 0.12 -12.23
N ASP A 21 -0.40 0.02 -13.50
CA ASP A 21 -1.49 0.82 -14.08
C ASP A 21 -2.85 0.49 -13.43
N GLU A 22 -3.11 -0.79 -13.17
CA GLU A 22 -4.34 -1.22 -12.49
C GLU A 22 -4.32 -0.79 -11.02
N CYS A 23 -3.17 -0.85 -10.34
CA CYS A 23 -3.04 -0.35 -8.97
C CYS A 23 -3.27 1.16 -8.86
N GLU A 24 -2.79 1.96 -9.83
CA GLU A 24 -3.11 3.38 -9.88
C GLU A 24 -4.62 3.61 -10.06
N LYS A 25 -5.24 2.89 -11.00
CA LYS A 25 -6.65 2.99 -11.32
C LYS A 25 -7.54 2.63 -10.14
N TRP A 26 -7.30 1.48 -9.48
CA TRP A 26 -8.09 1.06 -8.33
C TRP A 26 -7.85 1.94 -7.10
N ALA A 27 -6.67 2.55 -6.96
CA ALA A 27 -6.41 3.56 -5.94
C ALA A 27 -7.26 4.83 -6.17
N ARG A 28 -7.42 5.28 -7.41
CA ARG A 28 -8.31 6.40 -7.76
C ARG A 28 -9.77 6.05 -7.52
N GLU A 29 -10.20 4.87 -7.94
CA GLU A 29 -11.56 4.36 -7.72
C GLU A 29 -11.90 4.28 -6.23
N ALA A 30 -10.94 3.86 -5.39
CA ALA A 30 -11.11 3.84 -3.93
C ALA A 30 -11.43 5.23 -3.38
N LEU A 31 -10.72 6.27 -3.84
CA LEU A 31 -10.96 7.65 -3.44
C LEU A 31 -12.33 8.15 -3.92
N GLU A 32 -12.69 7.85 -5.17
CA GLU A 32 -14.00 8.23 -5.75
C GLU A 32 -15.18 7.55 -5.04
N ALA A 33 -15.00 6.29 -4.62
CA ALA A 33 -15.96 5.53 -3.84
C ALA A 33 -16.02 5.95 -2.35
N GLY A 34 -15.19 6.92 -1.93
CA GLY A 34 -15.15 7.41 -0.55
C GLY A 34 -14.53 6.43 0.44
N VAL A 35 -13.72 5.48 -0.04
CA VAL A 35 -12.92 4.60 0.82
C VAL A 35 -11.84 5.45 1.48
N ASP A 36 -11.59 5.22 2.77
CA ASP A 36 -10.52 5.90 3.46
C ASP A 36 -9.16 5.51 2.86
N ALA A 37 -8.30 6.50 2.59
CA ALA A 37 -7.03 6.26 1.92
C ALA A 37 -6.09 5.38 2.75
N TYR A 38 -6.10 5.53 4.07
CA TYR A 38 -5.30 4.68 4.95
C TYR A 38 -5.81 3.24 4.91
N GLU A 39 -7.14 3.07 4.93
CA GLU A 39 -7.76 1.76 4.80
C GLU A 39 -7.44 1.10 3.44
N ALA A 40 -7.49 1.84 2.34
CA ALA A 40 -7.12 1.32 1.01
C ALA A 40 -5.67 0.83 0.93
N ILE A 41 -4.76 1.50 1.65
CA ILE A 41 -3.35 1.08 1.75
C ILE A 41 -3.23 -0.18 2.62
N MET A 42 -3.85 -0.21 3.80
CA MET A 42 -3.68 -1.29 4.78
C MET A 42 -4.44 -2.56 4.41
N ASP A 43 -5.71 -2.43 4.02
CA ASP A 43 -6.61 -3.56 3.76
C ASP A 43 -6.68 -3.93 2.28
N GLY A 44 -6.09 -3.11 1.39
CA GLY A 44 -5.93 -3.42 -0.03
C GLY A 44 -4.47 -3.77 -0.36
N CYS A 45 -3.62 -2.76 -0.40
CA CYS A 45 -2.25 -2.91 -0.89
C CYS A 45 -1.38 -3.82 0.01
N ALA A 46 -1.41 -3.59 1.33
CA ALA A 46 -0.60 -4.39 2.26
C ALA A 46 -1.09 -5.83 2.38
N GLU A 47 -2.40 -6.09 2.25
CA GLU A 47 -2.92 -7.47 2.11
C GLU A 47 -2.42 -8.16 0.84
N GLY A 48 -2.36 -7.44 -0.29
CA GLY A 48 -1.71 -7.96 -1.50
C GLY A 48 -0.25 -8.36 -1.23
N MET A 49 0.48 -7.51 -0.52
CA MET A 49 1.89 -7.77 -0.21
C MET A 49 2.11 -8.93 0.77
N LYS A 50 1.16 -9.19 1.69
CA LYS A 50 1.17 -10.39 2.54
C LYS A 50 1.05 -11.67 1.71
N ILE A 51 0.19 -11.66 0.68
CA ILE A 51 0.04 -12.81 -0.23
C ILE A 51 1.35 -13.04 -1.00
N VAL A 52 1.98 -11.97 -1.49
CA VAL A 52 3.28 -12.04 -2.19
C VAL A 52 4.36 -12.63 -1.27
N SER A 53 4.42 -12.20 0.00
CA SER A 53 5.34 -12.77 0.99
C SER A 53 5.13 -14.27 1.17
N ARG A 54 3.87 -14.71 1.30
CA ARG A 54 3.55 -16.13 1.44
C ARG A 54 3.98 -16.93 0.20
N LYS A 55 3.70 -16.42 -1.01
CA LYS A 55 4.12 -17.07 -2.26
C LYS A 55 5.64 -17.19 -2.37
N TYR A 56 6.38 -16.21 -1.88
CA TYR A 56 7.85 -16.29 -1.82
C TYR A 56 8.33 -17.35 -0.82
N GLU A 57 7.74 -17.41 0.38
CA GLU A 57 8.03 -18.44 1.38
C GLU A 57 7.71 -19.85 0.88
N GLU A 58 6.64 -20.00 0.09
CA GLU A 58 6.22 -21.25 -0.56
C GLU A 58 7.07 -21.61 -1.79
N GLY A 59 7.97 -20.71 -2.23
CA GLY A 59 8.82 -20.90 -3.41
C GLY A 59 8.11 -20.74 -4.75
N GLU A 60 6.90 -20.17 -4.76
CA GLU A 60 6.14 -19.84 -5.98
C GLU A 60 6.63 -18.53 -6.61
N TYR A 61 7.04 -17.57 -5.79
CA TYR A 61 7.59 -16.28 -6.22
C TYR A 61 9.07 -16.20 -5.88
N TYR A 62 9.82 -15.42 -6.67
CA TYR A 62 11.21 -15.09 -6.42
C TYR A 62 11.36 -13.57 -6.22
N VAL A 63 12.60 -13.12 -6.06
CA VAL A 63 12.93 -11.70 -5.85
C VAL A 63 12.36 -10.80 -6.96
N PRO A 64 12.43 -11.14 -8.26
CA PRO A 64 11.84 -10.30 -9.32
C PRO A 64 10.35 -10.04 -9.14
N GLU A 65 9.56 -11.06 -8.75
CA GLU A 65 8.12 -10.92 -8.56
C GLU A 65 7.81 -10.05 -7.34
N ILE A 66 8.60 -10.13 -6.28
CA ILE A 66 8.51 -9.21 -5.12
C ILE A 66 8.76 -7.78 -5.57
N LEU A 67 9.81 -7.54 -6.35
CA LEU A 67 10.18 -6.20 -6.82
C LEU A 67 9.07 -5.59 -7.70
N LEU A 68 8.47 -6.39 -8.58
CA LEU A 68 7.35 -5.95 -9.41
C LEU A 68 6.12 -5.61 -8.56
N SER A 69 5.79 -6.47 -7.60
CA SER A 69 4.68 -6.25 -6.65
C SER A 69 4.89 -4.99 -5.82
N ALA A 70 6.12 -4.75 -5.36
CA ALA A 70 6.49 -3.55 -4.63
C ALA A 70 6.32 -2.29 -5.49
N SER A 71 6.75 -2.32 -6.75
CA SER A 71 6.58 -1.20 -7.70
C SER A 71 5.11 -0.85 -7.90
N ALA A 72 4.26 -1.87 -8.11
CA ALA A 72 2.81 -1.69 -8.24
C ALA A 72 2.17 -1.12 -6.96
N MET A 73 2.60 -1.59 -5.79
CA MET A 73 2.17 -1.04 -4.51
C MET A 73 2.57 0.44 -4.36
N TYR A 74 3.79 0.82 -4.72
CA TYR A 74 4.24 2.22 -4.67
C TYR A 74 3.34 3.11 -5.53
N ARG A 75 2.94 2.64 -6.71
CA ARG A 75 2.05 3.41 -7.60
C ARG A 75 0.68 3.69 -6.96
N ALA A 76 0.10 2.71 -6.28
CA ALA A 76 -1.15 2.92 -5.52
C ALA A 76 -0.93 3.86 -4.32
N VAL A 77 0.14 3.66 -3.56
CA VAL A 77 0.45 4.49 -2.38
C VAL A 77 0.66 5.96 -2.76
N ASP A 78 1.31 6.25 -3.89
CA ASP A 78 1.52 7.63 -4.37
C ASP A 78 0.20 8.37 -4.64
N VAL A 79 -0.84 7.66 -5.07
CA VAL A 79 -2.20 8.21 -5.28
C VAL A 79 -2.93 8.41 -3.96
N LEU A 80 -2.83 7.44 -3.04
CA LEU A 80 -3.60 7.41 -1.80
C LEU A 80 -3.00 8.34 -0.73
N LYS A 81 -1.68 8.42 -0.64
CA LYS A 81 -0.95 9.13 0.42
C LYS A 81 -1.37 10.59 0.61
N PRO A 82 -1.57 11.42 -0.44
CA PRO A 82 -2.03 12.80 -0.28
C PRO A 82 -3.42 12.95 0.33
N HIS A 83 -4.20 11.87 0.37
CA HIS A 83 -5.59 11.84 0.83
C HIS A 83 -5.73 11.19 2.22
N ILE A 84 -4.62 10.81 2.86
CA ILE A 84 -4.63 10.35 4.25
C ILE A 84 -5.06 11.52 5.13
N LYS A 85 -6.11 11.31 5.93
CA LYS A 85 -6.60 12.31 6.87
C LYS A 85 -5.62 12.40 8.04
N VAL A 86 -5.03 13.58 8.20
CA VAL A 86 -4.21 13.90 9.36
C VAL A 86 -5.14 14.52 10.40
N GLU A 87 -5.34 13.86 11.54
CA GLU A 87 -5.98 14.51 12.68
C GLU A 87 -5.05 15.62 13.20
N GLU A 88 -5.54 16.85 13.30
CA GLU A 88 -4.79 17.93 13.94
C GLU A 88 -4.61 17.59 15.44
N MET A 89 -3.44 17.05 15.79
CA MET A 89 -3.06 16.96 17.20
C MET A 89 -2.88 18.37 17.74
N ALA A 90 -3.60 18.68 18.82
CA ALA A 90 -3.59 19.99 19.49
C ALA A 90 -2.21 20.41 20.06
N THR A 91 -1.18 19.56 19.98
CA THR A 91 0.17 19.91 20.44
C THR A 91 1.24 19.20 19.59
N PRO A 92 1.99 19.92 18.73
CA PRO A 92 3.08 19.33 17.97
C PRO A 92 4.20 18.85 18.90
N ARG A 93 4.76 17.68 18.60
CA ARG A 93 5.93 17.09 19.30
C ARG A 93 6.98 16.66 18.28
N THR A 94 8.24 16.67 18.69
CA THR A 94 9.36 16.19 17.86
C THR A 94 9.51 14.68 18.00
N VAL A 95 9.55 13.97 16.87
CA VAL A 95 9.78 12.51 16.79
C VAL A 95 10.91 12.25 15.82
N VAL A 96 11.73 11.24 16.09
CA VAL A 96 12.75 10.73 15.17
C VAL A 96 12.26 9.42 14.56
N LEU A 97 12.25 9.36 13.23
CA LEU A 97 11.86 8.19 12.44
C LEU A 97 13.05 7.76 11.56
N GLY A 98 13.31 6.46 11.46
CA GLY A 98 14.43 5.93 10.67
C GLY A 98 14.20 4.47 10.26
N VAL A 99 14.93 4.04 9.23
CA VAL A 99 15.09 2.63 8.83
C VAL A 99 16.53 2.23 9.17
N VAL A 100 16.76 0.95 9.47
CA VAL A 100 18.10 0.43 9.78
C VAL A 100 19.03 0.62 8.59
N GLU A 101 20.32 0.88 8.85
CA GLU A 101 21.32 0.99 7.78
C GLU A 101 21.34 -0.28 6.92
N GLY A 102 21.23 -0.09 5.60
CA GLY A 102 21.17 -1.20 4.63
C GLY A 102 19.77 -1.78 4.38
N ASP A 103 18.75 -1.35 5.13
CA ASP A 103 17.36 -1.76 4.92
C ASP A 103 16.61 -0.74 4.05
N ILE A 104 15.98 -1.25 2.99
CA ILE A 104 15.25 -0.46 1.98
C ILE A 104 13.74 -0.40 2.24
N HIS A 105 13.22 -1.16 3.22
CA HIS A 105 11.79 -1.26 3.49
C HIS A 105 11.29 -0.02 4.26
N ASP A 106 11.01 1.07 3.53
CA ASP A 106 10.73 2.38 4.12
C ASP A 106 9.26 2.84 4.01
N ILE A 107 8.40 2.08 3.32
CA ILE A 107 7.01 2.45 3.03
C ILE A 107 6.26 2.76 4.33
N GLY A 108 6.32 1.86 5.33
CA GLY A 108 5.65 2.05 6.61
C GLY A 108 6.13 3.31 7.35
N LYS A 109 7.44 3.57 7.35
CA LYS A 109 8.00 4.81 7.92
C LYS A 109 7.48 6.06 7.21
N ASN A 110 7.39 6.02 5.89
CA ASN A 110 6.93 7.16 5.08
C ASN A 110 5.43 7.42 5.22
N LEU A 111 4.64 6.41 5.57
CA LEU A 111 3.23 6.56 5.94
C LEU A 111 3.08 7.23 7.31
N VAL A 112 3.84 6.81 8.32
CA VAL A 112 3.83 7.42 9.66
C VAL A 112 4.25 8.90 9.64
N LYS A 113 5.06 9.31 8.66
CA LYS A 113 5.47 10.71 8.47
C LYS A 113 4.31 11.61 8.00
N THR A 114 3.31 11.06 7.32
CA THR A 114 2.25 11.82 6.63
C THR A 114 1.12 12.12 7.60
#